data_AF-A0AAE1ARL9-F1
#
_entry.id   AF-A0AAE1ARL9-F1
#
_cell.length_a   1.000
_cell.length_b   1.000
_cell.length_c   1.000
_cell.angle_alpha   90.00
_cell.angle_beta   90.00
_cell.angle_gamma   90.00
#
_symmetry.space_group_name_H-M   'P 1'
#
loop_
_entity.id
_entity.type
_entity.pdbx_description
1 polymer ?
#
loop_
_entity_poly.entity_id
_entity_poly.type
_entity_poly.pdbx_seq_one_letter_code
_entity_poly.pdbx_strand_id
1 'polypeptide(L)'
;MDHDRSSGEGVGPQEYTLIKMKLKAPYPPKLAAVSSKTVYLVAATLRPETMYGQTNCWVRPDMKYVAIETKEGDVFVCTRRAARNMSYQGMTPSDGTLNVLAELIGQDIMGVGLEAPLTSYKTIYTLPMLTIKEEKGTGVVTSVPSDAPDDFAALRDLKNKQVSGAESRLD
;
A
#
# COMPACT_ATOMS: atom_id res chain seq x y z
N MET A 1 -26.31 -15.17 8.83
CA MET A 1 -25.66 -14.54 10.01
C MET A 1 -24.94 -15.61 10.82
N ASP A 2 -24.13 -15.28 11.84
CA ASP A 2 -23.10 -16.10 12.52
C ASP A 2 -23.22 -17.64 12.46
N HIS A 3 -24.42 -18.20 12.56
CA HIS A 3 -24.73 -19.62 12.36
C HIS A 3 -24.33 -20.18 10.97
N ASP A 4 -24.23 -19.33 9.94
CA ASP A 4 -23.80 -19.69 8.58
C ASP A 4 -22.26 -19.66 8.42
N ARG A 5 -21.51 -19.30 9.47
CA ARG A 5 -20.05 -19.18 9.42
C ARG A 5 -19.38 -20.45 9.91
N SER A 6 -18.39 -20.93 9.16
CA SER A 6 -17.51 -22.03 9.59
C SER A 6 -16.38 -21.58 10.53
N SER A 7 -16.13 -20.28 10.64
CA SER A 7 -15.12 -19.68 11.52
C SER A 7 -15.43 -18.21 11.79
N GLY A 8 -14.90 -17.65 12.89
CA GLY A 8 -15.08 -16.24 13.23
C GLY A 8 -16.48 -15.89 13.73
N GLU A 9 -17.04 -16.73 14.59
CA GLU A 9 -18.25 -16.39 15.36
C GLU A 9 -18.01 -15.09 16.16
N GLY A 10 -18.97 -14.17 16.13
CA GLY A 10 -18.83 -12.85 16.77
C GLY A 10 -17.91 -11.85 16.05
N VAL A 11 -17.26 -12.22 14.93
CA VAL A 11 -16.41 -11.28 14.18
C VAL A 11 -17.25 -10.30 13.38
N GLY A 12 -17.12 -9.01 13.68
CA GLY A 12 -17.79 -7.94 12.95
C GLY A 12 -16.91 -7.29 11.87
N PRO A 13 -17.47 -6.38 11.05
CA PRO A 13 -16.67 -5.48 10.23
C PRO A 13 -15.81 -4.59 11.13
N GLN A 14 -14.55 -4.41 10.75
CA GLN A 14 -13.64 -3.43 11.35
C GLN A 14 -13.43 -2.30 10.34
N GLU A 15 -13.72 -1.08 10.75
CA GLU A 15 -13.48 0.11 9.92
C GLU A 15 -11.98 0.43 9.84
N TYR A 16 -11.54 0.87 8.65
CA TYR A 16 -10.20 1.39 8.39
C TYR A 16 -10.33 2.68 7.57
N THR A 17 -9.45 3.64 7.82
CA THR A 17 -9.24 4.75 6.90
C THR A 17 -8.31 4.32 5.78
N LEU A 18 -8.71 4.52 4.51
CA LEU A 18 -7.86 4.27 3.35
C LEU A 18 -7.16 5.56 2.91
N ILE A 19 -5.84 5.60 3.05
CA ILE A 19 -4.99 6.72 2.66
C ILE A 19 -4.60 6.57 1.18
N LYS A 20 -5.07 7.50 0.34
CA LYS A 20 -4.70 7.58 -1.09
C LYS A 20 -3.33 8.26 -1.23
N MET A 21 -2.28 7.51 -1.55
CA MET A 21 -0.96 8.06 -1.88
C MET A 21 -0.76 8.05 -3.39
N LYS A 22 -0.72 9.23 -4.01
CA LYS A 22 -0.68 9.39 -5.47
C LYS A 22 0.68 9.02 -6.03
N LEU A 23 0.71 8.14 -7.02
CA LEU A 23 1.92 7.76 -7.73
C LEU A 23 2.43 8.92 -8.60
N LYS A 24 3.70 9.28 -8.42
CA LYS A 24 4.38 10.30 -9.24
C LYS A 24 5.03 9.67 -10.46
N ALA A 25 5.11 10.44 -11.54
CA ALA A 25 5.90 10.07 -12.70
C ALA A 25 7.41 10.08 -12.37
N PRO A 26 8.23 9.23 -13.03
CA PRO A 26 7.83 8.22 -14.01
C PRO A 26 7.17 7.00 -13.36
N TYR A 27 6.18 6.41 -14.05
CA TYR A 27 5.52 5.20 -13.58
C TYR A 27 6.43 3.99 -13.80
N PRO A 28 6.39 2.97 -12.92
CA PRO A 28 7.13 1.74 -13.14
C PRO A 28 6.59 1.02 -14.40
N PRO A 29 7.40 0.19 -15.08
CA PRO A 29 7.03 -0.44 -16.35
C PRO A 29 5.68 -1.19 -16.31
N LYS A 30 5.39 -1.87 -15.19
CA LYS A 30 4.14 -2.62 -14.99
C LYS A 30 2.89 -1.74 -14.92
N LEU A 31 3.04 -0.44 -14.66
CA LEU A 31 1.94 0.53 -14.60
C LEU A 31 1.95 1.50 -15.79
N ALA A 32 2.81 1.28 -16.80
CA ALA A 32 2.88 2.14 -17.97
C ALA A 32 1.56 2.18 -18.77
N ALA A 33 0.83 1.06 -18.83
CA ALA A 33 -0.45 0.95 -19.52
C ALA A 33 -1.56 1.84 -18.91
N VAL A 34 -1.41 2.24 -17.64
CA VAL A 34 -2.36 3.10 -16.91
C VAL A 34 -1.81 4.50 -16.65
N SER A 35 -0.73 4.89 -17.33
CA SER A 35 -0.08 6.20 -17.17
C SER A 35 -0.95 7.41 -17.53
N SER A 36 -2.03 7.20 -18.29
CA SER A 36 -3.03 8.23 -18.58
C SER A 36 -4.02 8.47 -17.44
N LYS A 37 -4.05 7.60 -16.43
CA LYS A 37 -4.95 7.66 -15.27
C LYS A 37 -4.18 8.05 -14.01
N THR A 38 -4.89 8.57 -13.02
CA THR A 38 -4.30 8.80 -11.70
C THR A 38 -4.21 7.49 -10.93
N VAL A 39 -3.00 7.08 -10.58
CA VAL A 39 -2.75 5.87 -9.80
C VAL A 39 -2.50 6.21 -8.33
N TYR A 40 -3.13 5.48 -7.43
CA TYR A 40 -2.94 5.58 -5.98
C TYR A 40 -2.52 4.25 -5.38
N LEU A 41 -1.49 4.27 -4.55
CA LEU A 41 -1.25 3.20 -3.58
C LEU A 41 -2.14 3.49 -2.38
N VAL A 42 -3.07 2.58 -2.08
CA VAL A 42 -4.06 2.77 -1.01
C VAL A 42 -3.67 1.99 0.22
N ALA A 43 -3.32 2.69 1.30
CA ALA A 43 -2.91 2.09 2.56
C ALA A 43 -4.03 2.14 3.61
N ALA A 44 -4.27 1.03 4.30
CA ALA A 44 -5.25 0.98 5.39
C ALA A 44 -4.59 1.37 6.73
N THR A 45 -5.22 2.28 7.48
CA THR A 45 -4.79 2.66 8.83
C THR A 45 -5.96 2.75 9.80
N LEU A 46 -5.68 2.50 11.08
CA LEU A 46 -6.59 2.74 12.21
C LEU A 46 -6.30 4.07 12.92
N ARG A 47 -5.23 4.76 12.53
CA ARG A 47 -4.69 5.95 13.21
C ARG A 47 -4.48 7.10 12.22
N PRO A 48 -5.54 7.61 11.57
CA PRO A 48 -5.41 8.66 10.56
C PRO A 48 -4.80 9.96 11.12
N GLU A 49 -4.92 10.22 12.42
CA GLU A 49 -4.35 11.38 13.10
C GLU A 49 -2.81 11.44 13.01
N THR A 50 -2.15 10.30 12.78
CA THR A 50 -0.68 10.20 12.73
C THR A 50 -0.08 10.54 11.36
N MET A 51 -0.92 10.77 10.34
CA MET A 51 -0.47 10.87 8.95
C MET A 51 0.44 12.07 8.64
N TYR A 52 0.52 13.07 9.54
CA TYR A 52 1.49 14.16 9.47
C TYR A 52 2.95 13.67 9.57
N GLY A 53 3.18 12.55 10.26
CA GLY A 53 4.51 11.97 10.48
C GLY A 53 4.95 10.96 9.41
N GLN A 54 4.25 10.85 8.28
CA GLN A 54 4.60 9.86 7.25
C GLN A 54 5.96 10.16 6.62
N THR A 55 6.87 9.17 6.61
CA THR A 55 8.20 9.29 5.99
C THR A 55 8.36 8.51 4.69
N ASN A 56 7.63 7.39 4.56
CA ASN A 56 7.68 6.48 3.43
C ASN A 56 6.41 5.62 3.37
N CYS A 57 6.31 4.77 2.36
CA CYS A 57 5.27 3.76 2.22
C CYS A 57 5.91 2.37 2.26
N TRP A 58 5.35 1.45 3.02
CA TRP A 58 5.82 0.07 3.08
C TRP A 58 5.07 -0.81 2.10
N VAL A 59 5.84 -1.58 1.33
CA VAL A 59 5.35 -2.63 0.44
C VAL A 59 6.18 -3.89 0.66
N ARG A 60 5.56 -5.06 0.51
CA ARG A 60 6.25 -6.33 0.66
C ARG A 60 6.73 -6.82 -0.70
N PRO A 61 8.04 -6.98 -0.95
CA PRO A 61 8.59 -7.25 -2.28
C PRO A 61 8.03 -8.49 -2.99
N ASP A 62 7.76 -9.55 -2.24
CA ASP A 62 7.30 -10.86 -2.71
C ASP A 62 5.76 -11.01 -2.70
N MET A 63 5.03 -10.00 -2.21
CA MET A 63 3.56 -10.03 -2.17
C MET A 63 2.97 -9.65 -3.53
N LYS A 64 1.84 -10.28 -3.89
CA LYS A 64 1.08 -9.96 -5.11
C LYS A 64 0.12 -8.80 -4.86
N TYR A 65 0.11 -7.86 -5.78
CA TYR A 65 -0.78 -6.71 -5.80
C TYR A 65 -1.53 -6.65 -7.14
N VAL A 66 -2.61 -5.89 -7.17
CA VAL A 66 -3.41 -5.61 -8.35
C VAL A 66 -3.62 -4.11 -8.48
N ALA A 67 -3.61 -3.61 -9.71
CA ALA A 67 -4.09 -2.29 -10.05
C ALA A 67 -5.52 -2.44 -10.57
N ILE A 68 -6.49 -1.85 -9.88
CA ILE A 68 -7.92 -1.91 -10.24
C ILE A 68 -8.48 -0.54 -10.55
N GLU A 69 -9.42 -0.48 -11.49
CA GLU A 69 -10.18 0.76 -11.76
C GLU A 69 -11.26 0.98 -10.70
N THR A 70 -11.35 2.21 -10.20
CA THR A 70 -12.41 2.65 -9.29
C THR A 70 -13.61 3.18 -10.07
N LYS A 71 -14.76 3.37 -9.40
CA LYS A 71 -15.93 4.02 -10.00
C LYS A 71 -15.68 5.46 -10.49
N GLU A 72 -14.64 6.11 -9.97
CA GLU A 72 -14.26 7.49 -10.30
C GLU A 72 -13.27 7.55 -11.48
N GLY A 73 -12.86 6.40 -12.03
CA GLY A 73 -11.87 6.31 -13.11
C GLY A 73 -10.41 6.38 -12.64
N ASP A 74 -10.18 6.53 -11.33
CA ASP A 74 -8.87 6.37 -10.70
C ASP A 74 -8.41 4.91 -10.71
N VAL A 75 -7.12 4.67 -10.46
CA VAL A 75 -6.56 3.33 -10.32
C VAL A 75 -6.03 3.11 -8.91
N PHE A 76 -6.51 2.08 -8.22
CA PHE A 76 -6.01 1.69 -6.89
C PHE A 76 -5.08 0.49 -6.97
N VAL A 77 -3.93 0.61 -6.30
CA VAL A 77 -2.96 -0.47 -6.11
C VAL A 77 -3.09 -1.03 -4.70
N CYS A 78 -3.50 -2.30 -4.59
CA CYS A 78 -3.67 -3.01 -3.32
C CYS A 78 -3.64 -4.54 -3.54
N THR A 79 -3.78 -5.34 -2.49
CA THR A 79 -3.98 -6.79 -2.64
C THR A 79 -5.32 -7.13 -3.28
N ARG A 80 -5.40 -8.28 -3.96
CA ARG A 80 -6.64 -8.76 -4.58
C ARG A 80 -7.78 -8.96 -3.57
N ARG A 81 -7.44 -9.38 -2.34
CA ARG A 81 -8.40 -9.51 -1.23
C ARG A 81 -9.02 -8.17 -0.85
N ALA A 82 -8.19 -7.12 -0.72
CA ALA A 82 -8.65 -5.78 -0.41
C ALA A 82 -9.51 -5.20 -1.53
N ALA A 83 -9.07 -5.34 -2.79
CA ALA A 83 -9.86 -4.96 -3.96
C ALA A 83 -11.25 -5.61 -3.97
N ARG A 84 -11.33 -6.92 -3.68
CA ARG A 84 -12.61 -7.62 -3.58
C ARG A 84 -13.51 -7.03 -2.49
N ASN A 85 -12.98 -6.74 -1.30
CA ASN A 85 -13.76 -6.11 -0.23
C ASN A 85 -14.27 -4.73 -0.65
N MET A 86 -13.41 -3.90 -1.28
CA MET A 86 -13.79 -2.59 -1.81
C MET A 86 -14.90 -2.69 -2.86
N SER A 87 -14.90 -3.75 -3.68
CA SER A 87 -15.94 -3.95 -4.70
C SER A 87 -17.32 -4.21 -4.13
N TYR A 88 -17.43 -4.76 -2.91
CA TYR A 88 -18.72 -4.90 -2.22
C TYR A 88 -19.09 -3.67 -1.37
N GLN A 89 -18.26 -2.62 -1.41
CA GLN A 89 -18.47 -1.36 -0.68
C GLN A 89 -18.71 -0.18 -1.64
N GLY A 90 -19.04 -0.46 -2.90
CA GLY A 90 -19.35 0.57 -3.89
C GLY A 90 -18.17 1.47 -4.26
N MET A 91 -16.93 0.94 -4.20
CA MET A 91 -15.73 1.65 -4.65
C MET A 91 -15.34 1.32 -6.11
N THR A 92 -15.82 0.19 -6.64
CA THR A 92 -15.63 -0.22 -8.04
C THR A 92 -16.88 0.08 -8.88
N PRO A 93 -16.79 0.07 -10.22
CA PRO A 93 -17.94 0.33 -11.09
C PRO A 93 -19.10 -0.67 -10.95
N SER A 94 -18.82 -1.89 -10.49
CA SER A 94 -19.82 -2.95 -10.31
C SER A 94 -19.50 -3.81 -9.09
N ASP A 95 -20.54 -4.18 -8.35
CA ASP A 95 -20.40 -4.93 -7.10
C ASP A 95 -19.82 -6.32 -7.35
N GLY A 96 -18.84 -6.70 -6.52
CA GLY A 96 -18.20 -8.02 -6.58
C GLY A 96 -17.32 -8.28 -7.82
N THR A 97 -17.21 -7.32 -8.74
CA THR A 97 -16.44 -7.46 -9.99
C THR A 97 -15.22 -6.54 -9.96
N LEU A 98 -14.06 -7.09 -10.33
CA LEU A 98 -12.79 -6.34 -10.37
C LEU A 98 -12.37 -6.11 -11.81
N ASN A 99 -12.31 -4.86 -12.25
CA ASN A 99 -11.60 -4.50 -13.48
C ASN A 99 -10.10 -4.38 -13.18
N VAL A 100 -9.38 -5.50 -13.31
CA VAL A 100 -7.92 -5.55 -13.06
C VAL A 100 -7.18 -5.05 -14.30
N LEU A 101 -6.51 -3.91 -14.16
CA LEU A 101 -5.74 -3.28 -15.23
C LEU A 101 -4.28 -3.78 -15.29
N ALA A 102 -3.73 -4.20 -14.14
CA ALA A 102 -2.41 -4.82 -14.07
C ALA A 102 -2.29 -5.72 -12.84
N GLU A 103 -1.46 -6.76 -12.96
CA GLU A 103 -0.96 -7.55 -11.84
C GLU A 103 0.52 -7.23 -11.64
N LEU A 104 0.94 -7.16 -10.37
CA LEU A 104 2.28 -6.79 -9.98
C LEU A 104 2.72 -7.57 -8.74
N ILE A 105 4.03 -7.68 -8.57
CA ILE A 105 4.65 -8.03 -7.28
C ILE A 105 5.14 -6.75 -6.61
N GLY A 106 5.30 -6.75 -5.28
CA GLY A 106 5.75 -5.54 -4.56
C GLY A 106 7.09 -5.00 -5.04
N GLN A 107 7.96 -5.87 -5.56
CA GLN A 107 9.22 -5.47 -6.18
C GLN A 107 9.04 -4.55 -7.41
N ASP A 108 7.96 -4.70 -8.17
CA ASP A 108 7.66 -3.87 -9.35
C ASP A 108 7.36 -2.41 -8.98
N ILE A 109 6.96 -2.16 -7.73
CA ILE A 109 6.61 -0.84 -7.20
C ILE A 109 7.58 -0.39 -6.11
N MET A 110 8.81 -0.91 -6.08
CA MET A 110 9.84 -0.51 -5.12
C MET A 110 10.52 0.81 -5.52
N GLY A 111 10.75 1.71 -4.57
CA GLY A 111 11.42 2.99 -4.80
C GLY A 111 10.62 4.00 -5.63
N VAL A 112 9.32 3.77 -5.86
CA VAL A 112 8.49 4.73 -6.62
C VAL A 112 8.16 5.95 -5.76
N GLY A 113 8.12 7.12 -6.39
CA GLY A 113 7.77 8.37 -5.72
C GLY A 113 6.26 8.49 -5.52
N LEU A 114 5.85 8.91 -4.33
CA LEU A 114 4.46 9.12 -3.94
C LEU A 114 4.25 10.52 -3.38
N GLU A 115 3.09 11.11 -3.67
CA GLU A 115 2.54 12.25 -2.96
C GLU A 115 1.51 11.73 -1.95
N ALA A 116 1.82 11.88 -0.66
CA ALA A 116 0.99 11.41 0.44
C ALA A 116 0.31 12.60 1.14
N PRO A 117 -0.92 12.42 1.66
CA PRO A 117 -1.62 13.49 2.35
C PRO A 117 -0.98 13.82 3.71
N LEU A 118 -1.15 15.06 4.17
CA LEU A 118 -0.81 15.60 5.50
C LEU A 118 0.67 15.65 5.88
N THR A 119 1.54 14.82 5.29
CA THR A 119 2.98 14.86 5.55
C THR A 119 3.62 16.16 5.07
N SER A 120 4.65 16.62 5.77
CA SER A 120 5.48 17.76 5.34
C SER A 120 6.39 17.43 4.15
N TYR A 121 6.60 16.13 3.84
CA TYR A 121 7.43 15.72 2.72
C TYR A 121 6.66 15.80 1.40
N LYS A 122 7.14 16.64 0.48
CA LYS A 122 6.55 16.77 -0.88
C LYS A 122 6.54 15.44 -1.66
N THR A 123 7.44 14.53 -1.36
CA THR A 123 7.51 13.21 -1.97
C THR A 123 8.07 12.23 -0.96
N ILE A 124 7.39 11.10 -0.82
CA ILE A 124 7.86 9.93 -0.08
C ILE A 124 8.07 8.77 -1.05
N TYR A 125 8.72 7.70 -0.61
CA TYR A 125 9.03 6.56 -1.49
C TYR A 125 8.49 5.25 -0.93
N THR A 126 8.22 4.28 -1.80
CA THR A 126 8.00 2.91 -1.38
C THR A 126 9.30 2.23 -0.95
N LEU A 127 9.28 1.59 0.21
CA LEU A 127 10.40 0.86 0.80
C LEU A 127 9.95 -0.56 1.19
N PRO A 128 10.90 -1.52 1.28
CA PRO A 128 10.54 -2.91 1.54
C PRO A 128 10.29 -3.15 3.03
N MET A 129 9.22 -3.88 3.34
CA MET A 129 8.98 -4.44 4.68
C MET A 129 8.48 -5.88 4.55
N LEU A 130 9.26 -6.84 5.07
CA LEU A 130 9.00 -8.28 4.90
C LEU A 130 7.90 -8.83 5.82
N THR A 131 7.61 -8.11 6.90
CA THR A 131 6.68 -8.54 7.95
C THR A 131 5.21 -8.19 7.67
N ILE A 132 4.92 -7.57 6.51
CA ILE A 132 3.54 -7.25 6.10
C ILE A 132 2.76 -8.54 5.85
N LYS A 133 1.58 -8.59 6.46
CA LYS A 133 0.60 -9.67 6.38
C LYS A 133 -0.40 -9.42 5.26
N GLU A 134 -0.55 -10.36 4.34
CA GLU A 134 -1.46 -10.24 3.18
C GLU A 134 -2.94 -10.26 3.60
N GLU A 135 -3.23 -10.93 4.72
CA GLU A 135 -4.56 -11.08 5.29
C GLU A 135 -5.07 -9.85 6.05
N LYS A 136 -4.26 -8.79 6.19
CA LYS A 136 -4.65 -7.55 6.90
C LYS A 136 -4.56 -6.31 6.00
N GLY A 137 -5.52 -5.41 6.16
CA GLY A 137 -5.57 -4.15 5.42
C GLY A 137 -5.52 -4.34 3.89
N THR A 138 -4.73 -3.51 3.22
CA THR A 138 -4.56 -3.52 1.74
C THR A 138 -3.26 -4.14 1.26
N GLY A 139 -2.39 -4.60 2.17
CA GLY A 139 -1.00 -4.98 1.87
C GLY A 139 -0.05 -3.81 1.59
N VAL A 140 -0.56 -2.57 1.60
CA VAL A 140 0.21 -1.33 1.56
C VAL A 140 0.06 -0.67 2.93
N VAL A 141 1.17 -0.23 3.53
CA VAL A 141 1.17 0.32 4.89
C VAL A 141 1.86 1.68 4.87
N THR A 142 1.32 2.66 5.60
CA THR A 142 1.98 3.96 5.79
C THR A 142 3.11 3.81 6.81
N SER A 143 4.23 4.54 6.63
CA SER A 143 5.34 4.53 7.59
C SER A 143 5.33 5.81 8.42
N VAL A 144 4.99 5.68 9.70
CA VAL A 144 4.99 6.78 10.68
C VAL A 144 5.94 6.44 11.84
N PRO A 145 7.27 6.48 11.62
CA PRO A 145 8.26 6.01 12.59
C PRO A 145 8.32 6.82 13.88
N SER A 146 7.66 7.98 13.97
CA SER A 146 7.51 8.73 15.23
C SER A 146 6.55 8.06 16.22
N ASP A 147 5.57 7.30 15.71
CA ASP A 147 4.41 6.84 16.47
C ASP A 147 4.11 5.34 16.32
N ALA A 148 4.90 4.63 15.51
CA ALA A 148 4.80 3.19 15.26
C ALA A 148 6.18 2.51 15.42
N PRO A 149 6.35 1.63 16.45
CA PRO A 149 7.63 0.95 16.70
C PRO A 149 8.13 0.11 15.53
N ASP A 150 7.23 -0.60 14.84
CA ASP A 150 7.58 -1.45 13.70
C ASP A 150 8.13 -0.62 12.53
N ASP A 151 7.56 0.57 12.29
CA ASP A 151 8.02 1.50 11.25
C ASP A 151 9.41 2.05 11.58
N PHE A 152 9.62 2.44 12.86
CA PHE A 152 10.92 2.91 13.31
C PHE A 152 11.99 1.83 13.16
N ALA A 153 11.69 0.60 13.60
CA ALA A 153 12.61 -0.53 13.52
C ALA A 153 12.96 -0.86 12.05
N ALA A 154 11.96 -1.02 11.19
CA ALA A 154 12.16 -1.32 9.77
C ALA A 154 12.97 -0.21 9.05
N LEU A 155 12.68 1.06 9.36
CA LEU A 155 13.42 2.18 8.79
C LEU A 155 14.88 2.23 9.29
N ARG A 156 15.13 1.90 10.56
CA ARG A 156 16.49 1.82 11.11
C ARG A 156 17.27 0.66 10.49
N ASP A 157 16.65 -0.51 10.34
CA ASP A 157 17.27 -1.66 9.71
C ASP A 157 17.69 -1.36 8.28
N LEU A 158 16.85 -0.66 7.50
CA LEU A 158 17.19 -0.25 6.14
C LEU A 158 18.36 0.73 6.11
N LYS A 159 18.38 1.73 7.00
CA LYS A 159 19.49 2.69 7.09
C LYS A 159 20.80 1.98 7.46
N ASN A 160 20.77 1.08 8.45
CA ASN A 160 21.97 0.37 8.89
C ASN A 160 22.50 -0.59 7.81
N LYS A 161 21.61 -1.29 7.10
CA LYS A 161 22.00 -2.17 5.97
C LYS A 161 22.60 -1.41 4.80
N GLN A 162 22.08 -0.20 4.50
CA GLN A 162 22.68 0.67 3.48
C GLN A 162 24.09 1.10 3.85
N VAL A 163 24.35 1.43 5.12
CA VAL A 163 25.68 1.78 5.61
C VAL A 163 26.66 0.61 5.45
N SER A 164 26.25 -0.61 5.80
CA SER A 164 27.09 -1.81 5.60
C SER A 164 27.30 -2.22 4.13
N GLY A 165 26.42 -1.80 3.22
CA GLY A 165 26.53 -2.11 1.79
C GLY A 165 27.32 -1.07 0.98
N ALA A 166 27.59 0.11 1.55
CA ALA A 166 28.40 1.15 0.94
C ALA A 166 29.90 0.97 1.20
N GLU A 167 30.28 0.28 2.28
CA GLU A 167 31.68 -0.05 2.59
C GLU A 167 32.31 -1.06 1.59
N SER A 168 31.50 -1.82 0.83
CA SER A 168 32.03 -2.78 -0.16
C SER A 168 32.15 -2.22 -1.58
N ARG A 169 31.98 -0.90 -1.79
CA ARG A 169 32.01 -0.25 -3.11
C ARG A 169 32.94 0.96 -3.19
N LEU A 170 33.89 1.08 -2.26
CA LEU A 170 34.89 2.15 -2.22
C LEU A 170 36.35 1.64 -2.16
N ASP A 171 36.60 0.44 -2.66
CA ASP A 171 37.95 -0.06 -2.97
C ASP A 171 38.08 -0.41 -4.46
#